data_AF-H9FIC4-F1
#
_entry.id   AF-H9FIC4-F1
#
_cell.length_a   1.000
_cell.length_b   1.000
_cell.length_c   1.000
_cell.angle_alpha   90.00
_cell.angle_beta   90.00
_cell.angle_gamma   90.00
#
_symmetry.space_group_name_H-M   'P 1'
#
loop_
_entity.id
_entity.type
_entity.pdbx_description
1 polymer ?
#
loop_
_entity_poly.entity_id
_entity_poly.type
_entity_poly.pdbx_seq_one_letter_code
_entity_poly.pdbx_strand_id
1 'polypeptide(L)'
;RLLDLYSAGGQRVYEARDRGRLELSASAFDDGNFSLLIRAVEETDAGLYTCNLHHHYCHLYESLAVRLEVTDGPPATPAYWDGEKEVLAVARGAPALLTCVNRGHMWTDRHVEEAQQVVHWDRQPPGGP
;
A
#
# COMPACT_ATOMS: atom_id res chain seq x y z
N ARG A 1 2.66 2.50 10.66
CA ARG A 1 1.87 3.28 9.69
C ARG A 1 2.74 4.20 8.87
N LEU A 2 2.56 4.17 7.54
CA LEU A 2 3.27 4.98 6.56
C LEU A 2 2.39 6.14 6.07
N LEU A 3 1.20 5.82 5.58
CA LEU A 3 0.25 6.80 5.06
C LEU A 3 -1.20 6.34 5.17
N ASP A 4 -2.09 7.32 5.14
CA ASP A 4 -3.53 7.17 5.02
C ASP A 4 -4.03 7.93 3.78
N LEU A 5 -5.02 7.37 3.08
CA LEU A 5 -5.82 8.07 2.06
C LEU A 5 -7.30 7.91 2.41
N TYR A 6 -7.99 9.03 2.52
CA TYR A 6 -9.42 9.09 2.80
C TYR A 6 -10.21 9.23 1.50
N SER A 7 -11.39 8.63 1.45
CA SER A 7 -12.36 8.78 0.34
C SER A 7 -12.79 10.24 0.06
N ALA A 8 -12.62 11.15 1.01
CA ALA A 8 -12.75 12.60 0.78
C ALA A 8 -11.64 13.21 -0.09
N GLY A 9 -10.54 12.48 -0.35
CA GLY A 9 -9.39 12.93 -1.14
C GLY A 9 -8.18 13.40 -0.32
N GLY A 10 -8.25 13.37 1.00
CA GLY A 10 -7.10 13.72 1.86
C GLY A 10 -6.08 12.58 1.91
N GLN A 11 -4.80 12.87 1.64
CA GLN A 11 -3.69 11.95 1.90
C GLN A 11 -2.83 12.48 3.05
N ARG A 12 -2.50 11.61 4.00
CA ARG A 12 -1.61 11.93 5.12
C ARG A 12 -0.42 10.97 5.12
N VAL A 13 0.78 11.51 4.95
CA VAL A 13 2.04 10.78 5.14
C VAL A 13 2.60 11.11 6.52
N TYR A 14 2.89 10.08 7.31
CA TYR A 14 3.23 10.25 8.73
C TYR A 14 4.66 10.73 8.94
N GLU A 15 5.61 10.20 8.17
CA GLU A 15 7.02 10.55 8.30
C GLU A 15 7.45 11.59 7.27
N ALA A 16 8.28 12.56 7.70
CA ALA A 16 8.73 13.64 6.82
C ALA A 16 9.58 13.12 5.65
N ARG A 17 10.39 12.08 5.87
CA ARG A 17 11.23 11.47 4.85
C ARG A 17 10.43 10.84 3.71
N ASP A 18 9.21 10.40 3.99
CA ASP A 18 8.38 9.63 3.06
C ASP A 18 7.47 10.54 2.22
N ARG A 19 7.38 11.83 2.56
CA ARG A 19 6.61 12.82 1.80
C ARG A 19 7.20 12.97 0.40
N GLY A 20 6.35 12.78 -0.61
CA GLY A 20 6.75 12.81 -2.01
C GLY A 20 7.51 11.56 -2.49
N ARG A 21 7.80 10.61 -1.60
CA ARG A 21 8.34 9.28 -1.97
C ARG A 21 7.24 8.23 -2.10
N LEU A 22 6.23 8.32 -1.22
CA LEU A 22 5.11 7.39 -1.16
C LEU A 22 3.85 7.99 -1.76
N GLU A 23 3.20 7.25 -2.66
CA GLU A 23 2.03 7.73 -3.40
C GLU A 23 0.96 6.66 -3.53
N LEU A 24 -0.30 7.10 -3.37
CA LEU A 24 -1.49 6.36 -3.75
C LEU A 24 -2.18 7.07 -4.91
N SER A 25 -3.01 6.34 -5.65
CA SER A 25 -3.85 6.95 -6.67
C SER A 25 -4.88 7.88 -6.03
N ALA A 26 -5.03 9.09 -6.58
CA ALA A 26 -6.10 10.01 -6.17
C ALA A 26 -7.50 9.46 -6.52
N SER A 27 -7.59 8.55 -7.49
CA SER A 27 -8.81 7.85 -7.90
C SER A 27 -9.01 6.50 -7.22
N ALA A 28 -8.24 6.16 -6.19
CA ALA A 28 -8.24 4.82 -5.58
C ALA A 28 -9.65 4.37 -5.13
N PHE A 29 -10.46 5.28 -4.60
CA PHE A 29 -11.85 5.02 -4.19
C PHE A 29 -12.87 5.12 -5.33
N ASP A 30 -12.44 5.44 -6.55
CA ASP A 30 -13.31 5.42 -7.74
C ASP A 30 -13.09 4.11 -8.54
N ASP A 31 -11.86 3.63 -8.61
CA ASP A 31 -11.46 2.45 -9.41
C ASP A 31 -11.08 1.20 -8.60
N GLY A 32 -11.01 1.32 -7.27
CA GLY A 32 -10.66 0.26 -6.34
C GLY A 32 -9.17 -0.10 -6.34
N ASN A 33 -8.30 0.78 -6.83
CA ASN A 33 -6.85 0.58 -6.87
C ASN A 33 -6.14 1.37 -5.75
N PHE A 34 -5.85 0.67 -4.66
CA PHE A 34 -5.21 1.17 -3.45
C PHE A 34 -3.70 0.87 -3.39
N SER A 35 -3.10 0.57 -4.54
CA SER A 35 -1.69 0.17 -4.63
C SER A 35 -0.74 1.30 -4.19
N LEU A 36 0.31 0.93 -3.46
CA LEU A 36 1.34 1.85 -2.98
C LEU A 36 2.51 1.93 -3.94
N LEU A 37 2.80 3.14 -4.44
CA LEU A 37 4.03 3.42 -5.17
C LEU A 37 5.10 3.97 -4.22
N ILE A 38 6.26 3.31 -4.20
CA ILE A 38 7.50 3.84 -3.63
C ILE A 38 8.37 4.29 -4.81
N ARG A 39 8.62 5.60 -4.94
CA ARG A 39 9.31 6.16 -6.11
C ARG A 39 10.74 5.66 -6.30
N ALA A 40 11.48 5.49 -5.21
CA ALA A 40 12.85 5.01 -5.21
C ALA A 40 13.10 4.23 -3.92
N VAL A 41 13.23 2.91 -4.06
CA VAL A 41 13.39 1.98 -2.94
C VAL A 41 14.78 2.10 -2.31
N GLU A 42 14.82 2.16 -0.99
CA GLU A 42 16.05 2.08 -0.19
C GLU A 42 16.10 0.76 0.58
N GLU A 43 17.28 0.34 1.04
CA GLU A 43 17.44 -0.88 1.84
C GLU A 43 16.55 -0.89 3.09
N THR A 44 16.38 0.28 3.72
CA THR A 44 15.50 0.44 4.89
C THR A 44 14.01 0.37 4.57
N ASP A 45 13.65 0.28 3.29
CA ASP A 45 12.28 0.06 2.83
C ASP A 45 11.93 -1.43 2.75
N ALA A 46 12.90 -2.34 2.85
CA ALA A 46 12.61 -3.76 2.99
C ALA A 46 11.66 -4.02 4.18
N GLY A 47 10.81 -5.03 4.06
CA GLY A 47 9.90 -5.42 5.13
C GLY A 47 8.54 -5.93 4.65
N LEU A 48 7.66 -6.19 5.61
CA LEU A 48 6.28 -6.57 5.37
C LEU A 48 5.40 -5.32 5.31
N TYR A 49 4.69 -5.15 4.22
CA TYR A 49 3.72 -4.08 4.02
C TYR A 49 2.31 -4.66 4.12
N THR A 50 1.41 -3.90 4.74
CA THR A 50 0.00 -4.27 4.84
C THR A 50 -0.87 -3.13 4.35
N CYS A 51 -1.65 -3.41 3.32
CA CYS A 51 -2.75 -2.57 2.87
C CYS A 51 -3.96 -2.88 3.74
N ASN A 52 -4.57 -1.87 4.34
CA ASN A 52 -5.74 -2.02 5.20
C ASN A 52 -6.86 -1.11 4.70
N LEU A 53 -7.97 -1.69 4.29
CA LEU A 53 -9.18 -0.97 3.90
C LEU A 53 -10.15 -0.99 5.08
N HIS A 54 -10.61 0.20 5.49
CA HIS A 54 -11.56 0.37 6.57
C HIS A 54 -12.78 1.15 6.07
N HIS A 55 -13.95 0.55 6.26
CA HIS A 55 -15.23 1.16 5.96
C HIS A 55 -15.99 1.38 7.26
N HIS A 56 -15.93 2.59 7.82
CA HIS A 56 -16.37 2.83 9.19
C HIS A 56 -17.87 2.62 9.40
N TYR A 57 -18.72 3.00 8.44
CA TYR A 57 -20.17 2.85 8.53
C TYR A 57 -20.62 1.38 8.51
N CYS A 58 -20.25 0.64 7.46
CA CYS A 58 -20.57 -0.79 7.34
C CYS A 58 -19.74 -1.71 8.25
N HIS A 59 -18.79 -1.18 9.00
CA HIS A 59 -17.86 -1.95 9.84
C HIS A 59 -17.10 -3.05 9.07
N LEU A 60 -16.74 -2.77 7.81
CA LEU A 60 -15.96 -3.69 6.99
C LEU A 60 -14.47 -3.41 7.13
N TYR A 61 -13.70 -4.49 7.14
CA TYR A 61 -12.25 -4.49 7.20
C TYR A 61 -11.71 -5.52 6.21
N GLU A 62 -10.79 -5.09 5.36
CA GLU A 62 -10.06 -5.96 4.45
C GLU A 62 -8.57 -5.64 4.55
N SER A 63 -7.73 -6.66 4.47
CA SER A 63 -6.29 -6.46 4.45
C SER A 63 -5.55 -7.39 3.51
N LEU A 64 -4.45 -6.87 2.95
CA LEU A 64 -3.56 -7.58 2.06
C LEU A 64 -2.13 -7.32 2.48
N ALA A 65 -1.36 -8.39 2.62
CA ALA A 65 0.07 -8.34 2.93
C ALA A 65 0.91 -8.52 1.67
N VAL A 66 1.99 -7.73 1.56
CA VAL A 66 3.02 -7.86 0.51
C VAL A 66 4.39 -7.70 1.17
N ARG A 67 5.33 -8.60 0.91
CA ARG A 67 6.72 -8.45 1.36
C ARG A 67 7.53 -7.75 0.29
N LEU A 68 8.22 -6.67 0.66
CA LEU A 68 9.21 -6.01 -0.19
C LEU A 68 10.61 -6.47 0.20
N GLU A 69 11.32 -7.02 -0.77
CA GLU A 69 12.74 -7.36 -0.67
C GLU A 69 13.54 -6.37 -1.53
N VAL A 70 14.68 -5.92 -1.01
CA VAL A 70 15.53 -4.95 -1.69
C VAL A 70 16.83 -5.62 -2.08
N THR A 71 17.17 -5.54 -3.36
CA THR A 71 18.37 -6.16 -3.93
C THR A 71 19.33 -5.09 -4.45
N ASP A 72 20.63 -5.40 -4.50
CA ASP A 72 21.64 -4.46 -5.03
C ASP A 72 21.57 -4.29 -6.56
N GLY A 73 20.98 -5.26 -7.25
CA GLY A 73 20.80 -5.25 -8.70
C GLY A 73 19.46 -5.85 -9.13
N PRO A 74 19.16 -5.87 -10.44
CA PRO A 74 17.91 -6.42 -10.96
C PRO A 74 17.72 -7.88 -10.52
N PRO A 75 16.62 -8.21 -9.83
CA PRO A 75 16.37 -9.56 -9.36
C PRO A 75 16.01 -10.48 -10.53
N ALA A 76 16.43 -11.75 -10.44
CA ALA A 76 16.07 -12.77 -11.43
C ALA A 76 14.56 -13.07 -11.43
N THR A 77 13.93 -12.99 -10.25
CA THR A 77 12.48 -13.17 -10.04
C THR A 77 11.91 -11.96 -9.31
N PRO A 78 11.40 -10.96 -10.04
CA PRO A 78 10.94 -9.71 -9.44
C PRO A 78 9.70 -9.84 -8.57
N ALA A 79 8.80 -10.77 -8.87
CA ALA A 79 7.59 -11.01 -8.08
C ALA A 79 7.28 -12.51 -8.02
N TYR A 80 6.91 -13.02 -6.85
CA TYR A 80 6.50 -14.41 -6.65
C TYR A 80 5.57 -14.54 -5.43
N TRP A 81 4.92 -15.68 -5.31
CA TRP A 81 4.09 -16.02 -4.15
C TRP A 81 4.88 -16.93 -3.20
N ASP A 82 4.97 -16.58 -1.91
CA ASP A 82 5.71 -17.39 -0.92
C ASP A 82 4.88 -18.51 -0.27
N GLY A 83 3.63 -18.68 -0.70
CA GLY A 83 2.66 -19.59 -0.11
C GLY A 83 1.60 -18.89 0.74
N GLU A 84 1.90 -17.69 1.24
CA GLU A 84 1.03 -16.89 2.10
C GLU A 84 0.73 -15.50 1.53
N LYS A 85 1.73 -14.87 0.88
CA LYS A 85 1.64 -13.50 0.36
C LYS A 85 2.53 -13.30 -0.86
N GLU A 86 2.30 -12.18 -1.55
CA GLU A 86 3.17 -11.73 -2.63
C GLU A 86 4.49 -11.22 -2.05
N VAL A 87 5.59 -11.62 -2.67
CA VAL A 87 6.93 -11.09 -2.43
C VAL A 87 7.37 -10.36 -3.68
N LEU A 88 7.72 -9.09 -3.51
CA LEU A 88 8.24 -8.23 -4.55
C LEU A 88 9.71 -7.94 -4.26
N ALA A 89 10.60 -8.41 -5.11
CA ALA A 89 12.02 -8.07 -5.09
C ALA A 89 12.28 -6.88 -6.02
N VAL A 90 12.92 -5.83 -5.50
CA VAL A 90 13.18 -4.60 -6.26
C VAL A 90 14.61 -4.13 -6.05
N ALA A 91 15.28 -3.78 -7.15
CA ALA A 91 16.62 -3.22 -7.08
C ALA A 91 16.61 -1.85 -6.37
N ARG A 92 17.61 -1.59 -5.52
CA ARG A 92 17.78 -0.31 -4.85
C ARG A 92 17.74 0.85 -5.85
N GLY A 93 16.97 1.89 -5.54
CA GLY A 93 16.77 3.07 -6.36
C GLY A 93 15.69 2.94 -7.46
N ALA A 94 15.22 1.72 -7.75
CA ALA A 94 14.10 1.52 -8.67
C ALA A 94 12.75 1.80 -7.97
N PRO A 95 11.68 2.10 -8.73
CA PRO A 95 10.34 2.21 -8.17
C PRO A 95 9.77 0.83 -7.81
N ALA A 96 8.99 0.77 -6.73
CA ALA A 96 8.21 -0.41 -6.35
C ALA A 96 6.71 -0.08 -6.33
N LEU A 97 5.90 -0.92 -6.96
CA LEU A 97 4.45 -0.84 -6.90
C LEU A 97 3.93 -2.05 -6.11
N LEU A 98 3.48 -1.83 -4.89
CA LEU A 98 2.87 -2.85 -4.05
C LEU A 98 1.38 -2.89 -4.36
N THR A 99 0.94 -3.96 -5.04
CA THR A 99 -0.43 -4.08 -5.53
C THR A 99 -1.41 -4.25 -4.38
N CYS A 100 -2.47 -3.44 -4.36
CA CYS A 100 -3.63 -3.63 -3.50
C CYS A 100 -4.88 -3.19 -4.26
N VAL A 101 -5.69 -4.15 -4.71
CA VAL A 101 -6.85 -3.87 -5.56
C VAL A 101 -8.08 -4.56 -4.98
N ASN A 102 -9.12 -3.77 -4.69
CA ASN A 102 -10.44 -4.26 -4.32
C ASN A 102 -11.50 -3.44 -5.05
N ARG A 103 -12.12 -4.07 -6.06
CA ARG A 103 -13.16 -3.44 -6.90
C ARG A 103 -14.58 -3.72 -6.42
N GLY A 104 -14.74 -4.18 -5.18
CA GLY A 104 -16.06 -4.36 -4.60
C GLY A 104 -16.77 -3.02 -4.46
N HIS A 105 -18.07 -2.97 -4.81
CA HIS A 105 -18.88 -1.75 -4.79
C HIS A 105 -18.81 -0.99 -3.46
N MET A 106 -18.74 -1.72 -2.33
CA MET A 106 -18.58 -1.12 -0.99
C MET A 106 -17.34 -0.21 -0.87
N TRP A 107 -16.27 -0.49 -1.62
CA TRP A 107 -15.00 0.25 -1.58
C TRP A 107 -14.86 1.30 -2.69
N THR A 108 -15.76 1.28 -3.68
CA THR A 108 -15.71 2.16 -4.87
C THR A 108 -16.88 3.14 -4.96
N ASP A 109 -17.98 2.89 -4.26
CA ASP A 109 -19.17 3.75 -4.32
C ASP A 109 -19.05 4.94 -3.37
N ARG A 110 -18.18 5.89 -3.74
CA ARG A 110 -17.87 7.13 -2.98
C ARG A 110 -19.11 7.97 -2.59
N HIS A 111 -20.24 7.81 -3.29
CA HIS A 111 -21.39 8.69 -3.23
C HIS A 111 -22.41 8.35 -2.13
N VAL A 112 -22.28 7.20 -1.47
CA VAL A 112 -23.34 6.71 -0.56
C VAL A 112 -23.13 7.17 0.88
N GLU A 113 -21.90 7.46 1.29
CA GLU A 113 -21.57 7.65 2.70
C GLU A 113 -20.52 8.74 2.91
N GLU A 114 -20.67 9.51 3.98
CA GLU A 114 -19.97 10.76 4.33
C GLU A 114 -18.43 10.63 4.48
N ALA A 115 -17.72 10.24 3.41
CA ALA A 115 -16.27 10.05 3.39
C ALA A 115 -15.74 9.18 4.54
N GLN A 116 -16.48 8.12 4.90
CA GLN A 116 -16.18 7.23 6.03
C GLN A 116 -15.27 6.05 5.65
N GLN A 117 -14.63 6.10 4.48
CA GLN A 117 -13.70 5.09 4.02
C GLN A 117 -12.26 5.62 4.06
N VAL A 118 -11.35 4.78 4.53
CA VAL A 118 -9.91 5.05 4.58
C VAL A 118 -9.13 3.80 4.19
N VAL A 119 -8.08 4.00 3.39
CA VAL A 119 -7.02 3.02 3.23
C VAL A 119 -5.79 3.50 3.97
N HIS A 120 -5.11 2.60 4.68
CA HIS A 120 -3.80 2.88 5.23
C HIS A 120 -2.80 1.78 4.92
N TRP A 121 -1.56 2.19 4.70
CA TRP A 121 -0.43 1.30 4.54
C TRP A 121 0.42 1.30 5.81
N ASP A 122 0.71 0.11 6.31
CA ASP A 122 1.63 -0.14 7.41
C ASP A 122 2.86 -0.87 6.91
N ARG A 123 3.99 -0.67 7.60
CA ARG A 123 5.25 -1.38 7.32
C ARG A 123 5.84 -1.91 8.61
N GLN A 124 6.20 -3.18 8.59
CA GLN A 124 6.97 -3.86 9.61
C GLN A 124 8.36 -4.18 9.03
N PRO A 125 9.46 -3.62 9.59
CA PRO A 125 10.81 -3.95 9.15
C PRO A 125 11.13 -5.44 9.32
N PRO A 126 12.11 -5.98 8.57
CA PRO A 126 12.59 -7.34 8.77
C PRO A 126 13.09 -7.53 10.20
N GLY A 127 12.62 -8.56 10.90
CA GLY A 127 13.04 -8.84 12.28
C GLY A 127 12.40 -7.95 13.35
N GLY A 128 11.35 -7.19 13.03
CA GLY A 128 10.42 -6.65 14.04
C GLY A 128 9.69 -7.77 14.80
N PRO A 129 9.13 -7.49 16.00
CA PRO A 129 8.55 -8.52 16.87
C PRO A 129 7.42 -9.31 16.20
#